data_AF-A0A6I5WMV7-F1
#
_entry.id   AF-A0A6I5WMV7-F1
#
_cell.length_a   1.000
_cell.length_b   1.000
_cell.length_c   1.000
_cell.angle_alpha   90.00
_cell.angle_beta   90.00
_cell.angle_gamma   90.00
#
_symmetry.space_group_name_H-M   'P 1'
#
loop_
_entity.id
_entity.type
_entity.pdbx_description
1 polymer ?
#
loop_
_entity_poly.entity_id
_entity_poly.type
_entity_poly.pdbx_seq_one_letter_code
_entity_poly.pdbx_strand_id
1 'polypeptide(L)'
;MPEELPGAVDRLAEAIHTLRWEARAGRPLDQTRNTVLDGARLAGRAYHRDLKPFSDAIVIQLRTMASDLLRATGYEPETANRMVREAAAS
;
A
#
# COMPACT_ATOMS: atom_id res chain seq x y z
N MET A 1 -19.38 0.68 3.50
CA MET A 1 -18.05 0.57 2.88
C MET A 1 -17.30 -0.51 3.66
N PRO A 2 -16.56 -1.43 3.01
CA PRO A 2 -15.75 -2.41 3.72
C PRO A 2 -14.78 -1.73 4.67
N GLU A 3 -14.60 -2.31 5.84
CA GLU A 3 -13.69 -1.84 6.89
C GLU A 3 -12.22 -1.84 6.44
N GLU A 4 -11.88 -2.65 5.44
CA GLU A 4 -10.53 -2.75 4.91
C GLU A 4 -10.12 -1.53 4.09
N LEU A 5 -11.05 -0.79 3.47
CA LEU A 5 -10.70 0.39 2.68
C LEU A 5 -10.19 1.55 3.56
N PRO A 6 -10.90 1.95 4.65
CA PRO A 6 -10.33 2.85 5.65
C PRO A 6 -9.01 2.33 6.23
N GLY A 7 -8.95 1.04 6.59
CA GLY A 7 -7.73 0.46 7.14
C GLY A 7 -6.54 0.54 6.18
N ALA A 8 -6.76 0.36 4.87
CA ALA A 8 -5.72 0.52 3.86
C ALA A 8 -5.23 1.97 3.79
N VAL A 9 -6.13 2.96 3.84
CA VAL A 9 -5.78 4.38 3.89
C VAL A 9 -4.94 4.68 5.13
N ASP A 10 -5.36 4.18 6.31
CA ASP A 10 -4.64 4.38 7.57
C ASP A 10 -3.21 3.81 7.51
N ARG A 11 -3.04 2.61 6.94
CA ARG A 11 -1.70 2.02 6.75
C ARG A 11 -0.84 2.81 5.78
N LEU A 12 -1.39 3.33 4.69
CA LEU A 12 -0.61 4.16 3.77
C LEU A 12 -0.22 5.51 4.40
N ALA A 13 -1.09 6.10 5.22
CA ALA A 13 -0.76 7.29 6.00
C ALA A 13 0.35 7.00 7.03
N GLU A 14 0.26 5.88 7.75
CA GLU A 14 1.30 5.41 8.67
C GLU A 14 2.63 5.19 7.95
N ALA A 15 2.61 4.60 6.76
CA ALA A 15 3.80 4.39 5.94
C ALA A 15 4.48 5.72 5.55
N ILE A 16 3.71 6.76 5.22
CA ILE A 16 4.26 8.10 4.93
C ILE A 16 4.94 8.71 6.15
N HIS A 17 4.33 8.57 7.34
CA HIS A 17 4.93 9.05 8.59
C HIS A 17 6.20 8.29 8.93
N THR A 18 6.17 6.97 8.79
CA THR A 18 7.32 6.09 9.01
C THR A 18 8.46 6.39 8.03
N LEU A 19 8.15 6.58 6.74
CA LEU A 19 9.13 6.95 5.72
C LEU A 19 9.87 8.23 6.08
N ARG A 20 9.11 9.26 6.48
CA ARG A 20 9.70 10.54 6.91
C ARG A 20 10.64 10.36 8.10
N TRP A 21 10.28 9.49 9.05
CA TRP A 21 11.09 9.25 10.24
C TRP A 21 12.34 8.41 9.92
N GLU A 22 12.20 7.29 9.21
CA GLU A 22 13.31 6.41 8.83
C GLU A 22 14.33 7.16 7.95
N ALA A 23 13.85 7.89 6.93
CA ALA A 23 14.71 8.65 6.02
C ALA A 23 15.49 9.75 6.75
N ARG A 24 14.85 10.51 7.65
CA ARG A 24 15.53 11.56 8.45
C ARG A 24 16.58 10.99 9.38
N ALA A 25 16.38 9.77 9.87
CA ALA A 25 17.32 9.09 10.75
C ALA A 25 18.40 8.29 9.99
N GLY A 26 18.39 8.29 8.66
CA GLY A 26 19.29 7.47 7.84
C GLY A 26 19.12 5.96 8.08
N ARG A 27 17.93 5.53 8.49
CA ARG A 27 17.62 4.13 8.81
C ARG A 27 17.22 3.36 7.54
N PRO A 28 17.35 2.02 7.54
CA PRO A 28 16.70 1.17 6.53
C PRO A 28 15.20 1.49 6.45
N LEU A 29 14.61 1.39 5.26
CA LEU A 29 13.21 1.73 5.00
C LEU A 29 12.27 0.52 5.12
N ASP A 30 12.66 -0.50 5.87
CA ASP A 30 11.99 -1.79 5.89
C ASP A 30 10.62 -1.70 6.58
N GLN A 31 10.48 -0.86 7.61
CA GLN A 31 9.18 -0.66 8.26
C GLN A 31 8.21 0.05 7.32
N THR A 32 8.68 1.08 6.61
CA THR A 32 7.89 1.73 5.55
C THR A 32 7.40 0.70 4.54
N ARG A 33 8.31 -0.10 3.96
CA ARG A 33 7.98 -1.10 2.92
C ARG A 33 6.95 -2.11 3.43
N ASN A 34 7.12 -2.65 4.63
CA ASN A 34 6.19 -3.61 5.22
C ASN A 34 4.80 -2.98 5.44
N THR A 35 4.74 -1.74 5.94
CA THR A 35 3.49 -1.04 6.19
C THR A 35 2.72 -0.75 4.90
N VAL A 36 3.45 -0.40 3.81
CA VAL A 36 2.85 -0.24 2.48
C VAL A 36 2.22 -1.55 1.99
N LEU A 37 2.94 -2.67 2.14
CA LEU A 37 2.43 -3.98 1.72
C LEU A 37 1.22 -4.41 2.55
N ASP A 38 1.16 -4.07 3.83
CA ASP A 38 -0.03 -4.30 4.66
C ASP A 38 -1.25 -3.51 4.16
N GLY A 39 -1.06 -2.26 3.76
CA GLY A 39 -2.10 -1.45 3.11
C GLY A 39 -2.59 -2.08 1.80
N ALA A 40 -1.68 -2.59 0.98
CA ALA A 40 -2.03 -3.29 -0.27
C ALA A 40 -2.83 -4.58 -0.01
N ARG A 41 -2.48 -5.36 1.04
CA ARG A 41 -3.25 -6.55 1.46
C ARG A 41 -4.67 -6.19 1.87
N LEU A 42 -4.84 -5.13 2.65
CA LEU A 42 -6.16 -4.64 3.05
C LEU A 42 -7.01 -4.24 1.82
N ALA A 43 -6.44 -3.49 0.89
CA ALA A 43 -7.12 -3.13 -0.35
C ALA A 43 -7.52 -4.35 -1.19
N GLY A 44 -6.65 -5.37 -1.26
CA GLY A 44 -6.94 -6.65 -1.92
C GLY A 44 -8.11 -7.41 -1.30
N ARG A 45 -8.15 -7.52 0.04
CA ARG A 45 -9.26 -8.17 0.76
C ARG A 45 -10.59 -7.47 0.53
N ALA A 46 -10.60 -6.15 0.42
CA ALA A 46 -11.81 -5.40 0.07
C ALA A 46 -12.34 -5.83 -1.31
N TYR A 47 -11.46 -5.93 -2.32
CA TYR A 47 -11.83 -6.32 -3.69
C TYR A 47 -12.52 -7.69 -3.76
N HIS A 48 -12.04 -8.66 -2.99
CA HIS A 48 -12.61 -10.02 -2.96
C HIS A 48 -13.99 -10.13 -2.29
N ARG A 49 -14.49 -9.07 -1.64
CA ARG A 49 -15.81 -9.03 -0.99
C ARG A 49 -16.93 -8.51 -1.93
N ASP A 50 -16.74 -8.63 -3.24
CA ASP A 50 -17.73 -8.37 -4.31
C ASP A 50 -18.35 -6.97 -4.24
N LEU A 51 -17.47 -5.96 -4.35
CA LEU A 51 -17.85 -4.57 -4.14
C LEU A 51 -18.27 -3.86 -5.43
N LYS A 52 -19.14 -2.86 -5.27
CA LYS A 52 -19.67 -2.04 -6.37
C LYS A 52 -18.55 -1.29 -7.11
N PRO A 53 -18.77 -0.81 -8.35
CA PRO A 53 -17.75 -0.16 -9.19
C PRO A 53 -16.95 0.99 -8.53
N PHE A 54 -17.55 1.72 -7.59
CA PHE A 54 -16.86 2.77 -6.82
C PHE A 54 -15.73 2.22 -5.95
N SER A 55 -15.90 1.03 -5.38
CA SER A 55 -14.89 0.38 -4.57
C SER A 55 -13.73 -0.16 -5.41
N ASP A 56 -13.97 -0.58 -6.65
CA ASP A 56 -12.92 -1.00 -7.58
C ASP A 56 -11.96 0.16 -7.89
N ALA A 57 -12.52 1.35 -8.15
CA ALA A 57 -11.72 2.55 -8.39
C ALA A 57 -10.84 2.89 -7.17
N ILE A 58 -11.39 2.78 -5.96
CA ILE A 58 -10.62 3.01 -4.72
C ILE A 58 -9.51 1.98 -4.56
N VAL A 59 -9.79 0.69 -4.79
CA VAL A 59 -8.77 -0.37 -4.70
C VAL A 59 -7.62 -0.11 -5.68
N ILE A 60 -7.95 0.28 -6.92
CA ILE A 60 -6.94 0.64 -7.93
C ILE A 60 -6.08 1.81 -7.44
N GLN A 61 -6.70 2.88 -6.94
CA GLN A 61 -5.97 4.05 -6.42
C GLN A 61 -5.05 3.68 -5.25
N LEU A 62 -5.54 2.87 -4.30
CA LEU A 62 -4.73 2.42 -3.16
C LEU A 62 -3.52 1.59 -3.61
N ARG A 63 -3.68 0.74 -4.64
CA ARG A 63 -2.57 -0.02 -5.23
C ARG A 63 -1.57 0.88 -5.94
N THR A 64 -2.03 1.90 -6.65
CA THR A 64 -1.15 2.91 -7.27
C THR A 64 -0.35 3.64 -6.20
N MET A 65 -1.00 4.13 -5.14
CA MET A 65 -0.32 4.80 -4.03
C MET A 65 0.70 3.90 -3.33
N ALA A 66 0.36 2.63 -3.11
CA ALA A 66 1.30 1.66 -2.56
C ALA A 66 2.54 1.47 -3.45
N SER A 67 2.35 1.40 -4.78
CA SER A 67 3.47 1.29 -5.71
C SER A 67 4.36 2.54 -5.69
N ASP A 68 3.76 3.74 -5.68
CA ASP A 68 4.50 4.99 -5.61
C ASP A 68 5.31 5.12 -4.31
N LEU A 69 4.77 4.67 -3.18
CA LEU A 69 5.51 4.64 -1.93
C LEU A 69 6.66 3.64 -1.95
N LEU A 70 6.51 2.44 -2.52
CA LEU A 70 7.63 1.51 -2.67
C LEU A 70 8.73 2.09 -3.57
N ARG A 71 8.36 2.79 -4.64
CA ARG A 71 9.31 3.49 -5.52
C ARG A 71 10.04 4.61 -4.78
N ALA A 72 9.35 5.34 -3.90
CA ALA A 72 9.98 6.33 -3.02
C ALA A 72 11.01 5.73 -2.05
N THR A 73 10.96 4.41 -1.80
CA THR A 73 11.98 3.69 -1.02
C THR A 73 13.12 3.10 -1.87
N GLY A 74 13.17 3.42 -3.17
CA GLY A 74 14.24 3.01 -4.09
C GLY A 74 13.95 1.73 -4.88
N TYR A 75 12.71 1.22 -4.90
CA TYR A 75 12.36 0.12 -5.79
C TYR A 75 12.08 0.60 -7.22
N GLU A 76 12.51 -0.18 -8.20
CA GLU A 76 12.13 0.02 -9.60
C GLU A 76 10.62 -0.19 -9.82
N PRO A 77 10.00 0.52 -10.80
CA PRO A 77 8.56 0.46 -11.04
C PRO A 77 8.00 -0.96 -11.19
N GLU A 78 8.67 -1.83 -11.96
CA GLU A 78 8.24 -3.21 -12.18
C GLU A 78 8.27 -4.03 -10.89
N THR A 79 9.28 -3.79 -10.04
CA THR A 79 9.43 -4.49 -8.76
C THR A 79 8.35 -4.04 -7.78
N ALA A 80 8.13 -2.73 -7.65
CA ALA A 80 7.06 -2.17 -6.80
C ALA A 80 5.68 -2.69 -7.23
N ASN A 81 5.37 -2.65 -8.53
CA ASN A 81 4.11 -3.14 -9.08
C ASN A 81 3.90 -4.63 -8.81
N ARG A 82 4.95 -5.46 -8.97
CA ARG A 82 4.90 -6.89 -8.68
C ARG A 82 4.60 -7.14 -7.19
N MET A 83 5.33 -6.48 -6.29
CA MET A 83 5.15 -6.63 -4.85
C MET A 83 3.73 -6.23 -4.40
N VAL A 84 3.20 -5.11 -4.91
CA VAL A 84 1.82 -4.68 -4.62
C VAL A 84 0.81 -5.68 -5.16
N ARG A 85 1.02 -6.22 -6.37
CA ARG A 85 0.12 -7.22 -6.95
C ARG A 85 0.09 -8.49 -6.12
N GLU A 86 1.26 -8.98 -5.69
CA GLU A 86 1.39 -10.18 -4.86
C GLU A 86 0.75 -9.97 -3.48
N ALA A 87 1.00 -8.82 -2.84
CA ALA A 87 0.40 -8.48 -1.57
C ALA A 87 -1.13 -8.31 -1.66
N ALA A 88 -1.65 -7.70 -2.72
CA ALA A 88 -3.09 -7.57 -2.90
C ALA A 88 -3.80 -8.89 -3.25
N ALA A 89 -3.06 -9.92 -3.65
CA ALA A 89 -3.59 -11.24 -3.99
C ALA A 89 -3.52 -12.25 -2.81
N SER A 90 -2.91 -11.86 -1.68
CA SER A 90 -2.73 -12.71 -0.49
C SER A 90 -3.85 -12.57 0.53
#